data_AF-A0A328PS40-F1
#
_entry.id   AF-A0A328PS40-F1
#
_cell.length_a   1.000
_cell.length_b   1.000
_cell.length_c   1.000
_cell.angle_alpha   90.00
_cell.angle_beta   90.00
_cell.angle_gamma   90.00
#
_symmetry.space_group_name_H-M   'P 1'
#
loop_
_entity.id
_entity.type
_entity.pdbx_description
1 polymer ?
#
loop_
_entity_poly.entity_id
_entity_poly.type
_entity_poly.pdbx_seq_one_letter_code
_entity_poly.pdbx_strand_id
1 'polypeptide(L)'
;MKDLNKTYLQEFIEKYIKLDSDQKEIIEKYIMNYGRYYEIKNIPKELRPKVPKEINVFVKKYTLKRRLSATSFYVFEGEEREKIVEVLMVFE
;
A
#
# COMPACT_ATOMS: atom_id res chain seq x y z
N MET A 1 -17.10 4.14 -8.04
CA MET A 1 -16.67 5.02 -6.93
C MET A 1 -17.63 6.19 -6.87
N LYS A 2 -18.51 6.24 -5.85
CA LYS A 2 -19.46 7.33 -5.63
C LYS A 2 -18.91 8.35 -4.61
N ASP A 3 -17.58 8.32 -4.39
CA ASP A 3 -16.98 8.71 -3.13
C ASP A 3 -15.99 9.89 -3.27
N LEU A 4 -16.37 10.87 -4.08
CA LEU A 4 -15.95 12.26 -3.93
C LEU A 4 -17.17 13.09 -4.31
N ASN A 5 -17.99 13.36 -3.30
CA ASN A 5 -19.09 14.30 -3.44
C ASN A 5 -18.47 15.61 -3.97
N LYS A 6 -18.90 16.07 -5.16
CA LYS A 6 -18.32 17.23 -5.84
C LYS A 6 -18.22 18.46 -4.93
N THR A 7 -19.14 18.56 -3.96
CA THR A 7 -19.16 19.58 -2.92
C THR A 7 -17.89 19.64 -2.07
N TYR A 8 -17.26 18.50 -1.76
CA TYR A 8 -16.07 18.43 -0.89
C TYR A 8 -14.74 18.31 -1.64
N LEU A 9 -14.78 18.07 -2.96
CA LEU A 9 -13.56 18.02 -3.78
C LEU A 9 -12.85 19.37 -3.82
N GLN A 10 -13.61 20.46 -3.95
CA GLN A 10 -13.06 21.82 -3.96
C GLN A 10 -12.38 22.15 -2.63
N GLU A 11 -13.03 21.83 -1.51
CA GLU A 11 -12.48 22.01 -0.16
C GLU A 11 -11.21 21.18 0.05
N PHE A 12 -11.18 19.93 -0.43
CA PHE A 12 -10.00 19.07 -0.38
C PHE A 12 -8.82 19.68 -1.13
N ILE A 13 -9.03 20.16 -2.37
CA ILE A 13 -7.98 20.78 -3.19
C ILE A 13 -7.43 22.05 -2.49
N GLU A 14 -8.31 22.90 -1.97
CA GLU A 14 -7.92 24.14 -1.30
C GLU A 14 -7.11 23.88 -0.02
N LYS A 15 -7.44 22.82 0.73
CA LYS A 15 -6.67 22.40 1.90
C LYS A 15 -5.35 21.74 1.50
N TYR A 16 -5.36 20.89 0.47
CA TYR A 16 -4.19 20.18 -0.03
C TYR A 16 -3.10 21.12 -0.53
N ILE A 17 -3.47 22.17 -1.28
CA ILE A 17 -2.50 23.15 -1.82
C ILE A 17 -1.74 23.85 -0.70
N LYS A 18 -2.39 24.09 0.45
CA LYS A 18 -1.83 24.79 1.63
C LYS A 18 -0.90 23.91 2.47
N LEU A 19 -0.83 22.61 2.21
CA LEU A 19 0.04 21.70 2.93
C LEU A 19 1.51 21.90 2.52
N ASP A 20 2.41 21.68 3.47
CA ASP A 20 3.85 21.57 3.21
C ASP A 20 4.20 20.23 2.52
N SER A 21 5.48 20.05 2.14
CA SER A 21 5.95 18.86 1.40
C SER A 21 5.68 17.56 2.15
N ASP A 22 5.95 17.54 3.45
CA ASP A 22 5.90 16.33 4.27
C ASP A 22 4.44 15.93 4.50
N GLN A 23 3.57 16.91 4.73
CA GLN A 23 2.14 16.72 4.83
C GLN A 23 1.51 16.21 3.51
N LYS A 24 1.99 16.71 2.36
CA LYS A 24 1.54 16.23 1.05
C LYS A 24 1.93 14.77 0.84
N GLU A 25 3.16 14.40 1.16
CA GLU A 25 3.64 13.01 1.04
C GLU A 25 2.78 12.05 1.89
N ILE A 26 2.40 12.47 3.11
CA ILE A 26 1.52 11.69 3.99
C ILE A 26 0.13 11.50 3.36
N ILE A 27 -0.47 12.56 2.82
CA ILE A 27 -1.81 12.50 2.20
C ILE A 27 -1.78 11.66 0.91
N GLU A 28 -0.75 11.79 0.09
CA GLU A 28 -0.56 10.99 -1.13
C GLU A 28 -0.41 9.51 -0.80
N LYS A 29 0.45 9.17 0.17
CA LYS A 29 0.59 7.80 0.69
C LYS A 29 -0.74 7.26 1.22
N TYR A 30 -1.52 8.08 1.93
CA TYR A 30 -2.84 7.69 2.43
C TYR A 30 -3.82 7.39 1.28
N ILE A 31 -3.90 8.26 0.27
CA ILE A 31 -4.81 8.08 -0.89
C ILE A 31 -4.41 6.86 -1.72
N MET A 32 -3.11 6.67 -1.98
CA MET A 32 -2.60 5.50 -2.69
C MET A 32 -2.93 4.21 -1.94
N ASN A 33 -2.74 4.20 -0.62
CA ASN A 33 -3.11 3.07 0.22
C ASN A 33 -4.63 2.85 0.21
N TYR A 34 -5.43 3.90 0.35
CA TYR A 34 -6.89 3.81 0.31
C TYR A 34 -7.39 3.18 -1.00
N GLY A 35 -6.90 3.65 -2.16
CA GLY A 35 -7.22 3.08 -3.47
C GLY A 35 -6.85 1.59 -3.55
N ARG A 36 -5.64 1.24 -3.12
CA ARG A 36 -5.17 -0.16 -3.04
C ARG A 36 -6.09 -1.02 -2.18
N TYR A 37 -6.43 -0.59 -0.97
CA TYR A 37 -7.22 -1.40 -0.04
C TYR A 37 -8.72 -1.44 -0.37
N TYR A 38 -9.26 -0.39 -0.99
CA TYR A 38 -10.65 -0.33 -1.45
C TYR A 38 -10.88 -1.34 -2.59
N GLU A 39 -9.96 -1.40 -3.56
CA GLU A 39 -10.06 -2.34 -4.68
C GLU A 39 -9.75 -3.78 -4.25
N ILE A 40 -8.80 -4.02 -3.35
CA ILE A 40 -8.39 -5.38 -2.90
C ILE A 40 -9.53 -6.20 -2.24
N LYS A 41 -10.62 -5.57 -1.77
CA LYS A 41 -11.80 -6.31 -1.30
C LYS A 41 -12.64 -6.88 -2.45
N ASN A 42 -12.62 -6.24 -3.61
CA ASN A 42 -13.44 -6.57 -4.77
C ASN A 42 -12.64 -7.21 -5.93
N ILE A 43 -11.31 -7.26 -5.84
CA ILE A 43 -10.47 -7.90 -6.86
C ILE A 43 -10.74 -9.43 -6.90
N PRO A 44 -11.07 -9.98 -8.08
CA PRO A 44 -11.20 -11.42 -8.31
C PRO A 44 -9.96 -12.18 -7.81
N LYS A 45 -10.13 -13.40 -7.28
CA LYS A 45 -9.03 -14.14 -6.63
C LYS A 45 -7.80 -14.29 -7.55
N GLU A 46 -8.04 -14.36 -8.85
CA GLU A 46 -7.09 -14.58 -9.93
C GLU A 46 -6.16 -13.37 -10.14
N LEU A 47 -6.65 -12.17 -9.85
CA LEU A 47 -5.95 -10.89 -10.03
C LEU A 47 -5.33 -10.35 -8.74
N ARG A 48 -5.47 -11.07 -7.62
CA ARG A 48 -4.91 -10.64 -6.34
C ARG A 48 -3.38 -10.73 -6.35
N PRO A 49 -2.69 -9.77 -5.70
CA PRO A 49 -1.25 -9.82 -5.59
C PRO A 49 -0.82 -11.13 -4.92
N LYS A 50 0.03 -11.87 -5.63
CA LYS A 50 0.67 -13.08 -5.09
C LYS A 50 1.79 -12.65 -4.15
N VAL A 51 2.07 -13.48 -3.15
CA VAL A 51 3.24 -13.30 -2.27
C VAL A 51 4.49 -13.33 -3.16
N PRO A 52 5.27 -12.24 -3.21
CA PRO A 52 6.55 -12.20 -3.91
C PRO A 52 7.50 -13.30 -3.41
N LYS A 53 8.39 -13.78 -4.28
CA LYS A 53 9.32 -14.87 -3.93
C LYS A 53 10.26 -14.43 -2.80
N GLU A 54 10.67 -13.17 -2.86
CA GLU A 54 11.58 -12.46 -1.98
C GLU A 54 11.16 -12.51 -0.51
N ILE A 55 9.85 -12.52 -0.22
CA ILE A 55 9.34 -12.59 1.16
C ILE A 55 8.68 -13.94 1.48
N ASN A 56 8.58 -14.85 0.50
CA ASN A 56 7.81 -16.07 0.65
C ASN A 56 8.43 -17.03 1.68
N VAL A 57 9.76 -17.03 1.80
CA VAL A 57 10.50 -17.80 2.81
C VAL A 57 10.12 -17.30 4.20
N PHE A 58 10.27 -15.99 4.45
CA PHE A 58 9.88 -15.33 5.69
C PHE A 58 8.40 -15.57 6.06
N VAL A 59 7.49 -15.36 5.10
CA VAL A 59 6.04 -15.57 5.30
C VAL A 59 5.73 -17.00 5.70
N LYS A 60 6.42 -18.00 5.12
CA LYS A 60 6.24 -19.41 5.48
C LYS A 60 6.86 -19.72 6.85
N LYS A 61 8.10 -19.29 7.11
CA LYS A 61 8.83 -19.53 8.36
C LYS A 61 8.03 -19.07 9.58
N TYR A 62 7.39 -17.90 9.47
CA TYR A 62 6.59 -17.31 10.55
C TYR A 62 5.07 -17.51 10.40
N THR A 63 4.63 -18.38 9.49
CA THR A 63 3.21 -18.76 9.31
C THR A 63 2.27 -17.55 9.10
N LEU A 64 2.74 -16.50 8.40
CA LEU A 64 1.97 -15.28 8.19
C LEU A 64 0.84 -15.47 7.17
N LYS A 65 -0.21 -14.67 7.31
CA LYS A 65 -1.33 -14.63 6.35
C LYS A 65 -0.85 -14.08 5.01
N ARG A 66 -0.62 -14.97 4.05
CA ARG A 66 -0.16 -14.70 2.67
C ARG A 66 -0.77 -13.46 2.02
N ARG A 67 -2.10 -13.30 2.11
CA ARG A 67 -2.81 -12.14 1.53
C ARG A 67 -2.32 -10.82 2.14
N LEU A 68 -2.29 -10.75 3.47
CA LEU A 68 -1.90 -9.53 4.17
C LEU A 68 -0.42 -9.24 3.93
N SER A 69 0.43 -10.27 3.96
CA SER A 69 1.85 -10.11 3.66
C SER A 69 2.11 -9.59 2.25
N ALA A 70 1.42 -10.12 1.22
CA ALA A 70 1.55 -9.62 -0.14
C ALA A 70 1.07 -8.16 -0.24
N THR A 71 -0.09 -7.83 0.33
CA THR A 71 -0.59 -6.46 0.31
C THR A 71 0.36 -5.50 1.04
N SER A 72 0.84 -5.84 2.24
CA SER A 72 1.80 -5.03 3.00
C SER A 72 3.11 -4.84 2.26
N PHE A 73 3.60 -5.86 1.53
CA PHE A 73 4.83 -5.73 0.76
C PHE A 73 4.70 -4.77 -0.43
N TYR A 74 3.58 -4.83 -1.16
CA TYR A 74 3.35 -3.95 -2.30
C TYR A 74 2.99 -2.51 -1.91
N VAL A 75 2.82 -2.21 -0.61
CA VAL A 75 2.72 -0.82 -0.12
C VAL A 75 4.03 -0.08 -0.35
N PHE A 76 5.17 -0.74 -0.12
CA PHE A 76 6.50 -0.16 -0.31
C PHE A 76 6.85 -0.07 -1.79
N GLU A 77 7.52 0.99 -2.22
CA GLU A 77 7.91 1.24 -3.62
C GLU A 77 9.40 1.55 -3.76
N GLY A 78 9.96 1.28 -4.95
CA GLY A 78 11.35 1.58 -5.29
C GLY A 78 12.35 1.08 -4.25
N GLU A 79 13.25 1.97 -3.83
CA GLU A 79 14.29 1.70 -2.83
C GLU A 79 13.74 1.24 -1.47
N GLU A 80 12.54 1.67 -1.10
CA GLU A 80 11.92 1.27 0.18
C GLU A 80 11.60 -0.23 0.18
N ARG A 81 11.16 -0.75 -0.97
CA ARG A 81 10.87 -2.18 -1.14
C ARG A 81 12.15 -3.01 -1.12
N GLU A 82 13.22 -2.53 -1.74
CA GLU A 82 14.52 -3.20 -1.73
C GLU A 82 15.07 -3.30 -0.30
N LYS A 83 15.02 -2.21 0.47
CA LYS A 83 15.42 -2.19 1.89
C LYS A 83 14.60 -3.15 2.75
N ILE A 84 13.29 -3.28 2.50
CA ILE A 84 12.45 -4.27 3.19
C ILE A 84 12.92 -5.70 2.89
N VAL A 85 13.24 -6.02 1.63
CA VAL A 85 13.75 -7.36 1.26
C VAL A 85 15.06 -7.65 1.99
N GLU A 86 16.00 -6.70 1.98
CA GLU A 86 17.30 -6.85 2.67
C GLU A 86 17.13 -7.07 4.18
N VAL A 87 16.27 -6.31 4.84
CA VAL A 87 15.99 -6.49 6.28
C VAL A 87 15.36 -7.86 6.56
N LEU A 88 14.44 -8.32 5.70
CA LEU A 88 13.77 -9.60 5.88
C LEU A 88 14.70 -10.80 5.66
N MET A 89 15.75 -10.66 4.83
CA MET A 89 16.77 -11.70 4.63
C MET A 89 17.52 -12.06 5.91
N VAL A 90 17.65 -11.14 6.88
CA VAL A 90 18.26 -11.43 8.19
C VAL A 90 17.49 -12.52 8.94
N PHE A 91 16.22 -12.71 8.60
CA PHE A 91 15.31 -13.66 9.24
C PHE A 91 15.06 -14.93 8.42
N GLU A 92 15.73 -15.13 7.28
CA GLU A 92 15.71 -16.41 6.55
C GLU A 92 16.44 -17.51 7.32
#